data_AF-A0A4R3KCR0-F1
#
_entry.id   AF-A0A4R3KCR0-F1
#
_cell.length_a   1.000
_cell.length_b   1.000
_cell.length_c   1.000
_cell.angle_alpha   90.00
_cell.angle_beta   90.00
_cell.angle_gamma   90.00
#
_symmetry.space_group_name_H-M   'P 1'
#
loop_
_entity.id
_entity.type
_entity.pdbx_description
1 polymer ?
#
loop_
_entity_poly.entity_id
_entity_poly.type
_entity_poly.pdbx_seq_one_letter_code
_entity_poly.pdbx_strand_id
1 'polypeptide(L)'
;MRMKEDHMLNGQLKPAYNAQIAVENYFIIHGYVSNDRTDYNTLIPVLEKHRKAFGETLEEVTADSGYCSGCEHKARCLYKYDAEKNSGRNKVMKINEQWEALKEASNANIQSEKGILKRQICSIQTEGHFGDIKENENFRRFNYRSSEKVYKEFMLYAMGRNINKYHRFLHHEIEKFTGKAEQKTA
;
A
#
# COMPACT_ATOMS: atom_id res chain seq x y z
N MET A 1 14.06 -9.09 9.19
CA MET A 1 13.33 -7.88 9.63
C MET A 1 12.93 -8.02 11.09
N ARG A 2 12.85 -6.94 11.87
CA ARG A 2 12.25 -6.99 13.22
C ARG A 2 10.73 -6.99 13.04
N MET A 3 10.09 -8.10 13.37
CA MET A 3 8.65 -8.25 13.25
C MET A 3 7.95 -7.57 14.43
N LYS A 4 6.73 -7.05 14.22
CA LYS A 4 5.89 -6.52 15.31
C LYS A 4 5.55 -7.61 16.33
N GLU A 5 5.25 -8.81 15.83
CA GLU A 5 5.03 -9.98 16.67
C GLU A 5 6.34 -10.76 16.85
N ASP A 6 6.82 -10.80 18.09
CA ASP A 6 7.92 -11.66 18.48
C ASP A 6 7.47 -12.76 19.43
N HIS A 7 6.83 -13.78 18.87
CA HIS A 7 6.34 -14.94 19.64
C HIS A 7 7.44 -15.65 20.45
N MET A 8 8.71 -15.54 20.04
CA MET A 8 9.84 -16.16 20.74
C MET A 8 10.45 -15.25 21.80
N LEU A 9 10.02 -13.97 21.87
CA LEU A 9 10.49 -12.92 22.79
C LEU A 9 12.03 -12.81 22.89
N ASN A 10 12.73 -13.20 21.83
CA ASN A 10 14.19 -13.30 21.83
C ASN A 10 14.86 -12.20 20.98
N GLY A 11 14.07 -11.29 20.41
CA GLY A 11 14.56 -10.17 19.61
C GLY A 11 15.22 -10.57 18.29
N GLN A 12 15.14 -11.85 17.91
CA GLN A 12 15.82 -12.36 16.73
C GLN A 12 15.21 -11.82 15.45
N LEU A 13 16.05 -11.37 14.52
CA LEU A 13 15.62 -11.01 13.18
C LEU A 13 15.12 -12.25 12.45
N LYS A 14 13.87 -12.20 11.97
CA LYS A 14 13.26 -13.29 11.20
C LYS A 14 13.31 -12.96 9.71
N PRO A 15 13.43 -13.98 8.82
CA PRO A 15 13.24 -13.76 7.40
C PRO A 15 11.80 -13.29 7.19
N ALA A 16 11.66 -12.14 6.56
CA ALA A 16 10.37 -11.51 6.32
C ALA A 16 10.45 -10.83 4.97
N TYR A 17 9.30 -10.80 4.30
CA TYR A 17 9.19 -10.26 2.96
C TYR A 17 8.07 -9.22 2.96
N ASN A 18 8.31 -8.14 2.23
CA ASN A 18 7.32 -7.13 1.96
C ASN A 18 6.54 -7.55 0.70
N ALA A 19 5.30 -7.99 0.90
CA ALA A 19 4.41 -8.41 -0.18
C ALA A 19 3.46 -7.27 -0.55
N GLN A 20 3.39 -6.95 -1.84
CA GLN A 20 2.56 -5.91 -2.41
C GLN A 20 1.63 -6.49 -3.46
N ILE A 21 0.43 -5.93 -3.55
CA ILE A 21 -0.59 -6.31 -4.53
C ILE A 21 -1.09 -5.06 -5.25
N ALA A 22 -1.33 -5.20 -6.55
CA ALA A 22 -2.15 -4.28 -7.32
C ALA A 22 -3.50 -4.96 -7.54
N VAL A 23 -4.57 -4.22 -7.28
CA VAL A 23 -5.94 -4.71 -7.35
C VAL A 23 -6.72 -3.82 -8.29
N GLU A 24 -7.47 -4.44 -9.20
CA GLU A 24 -8.37 -3.76 -10.11
C GLU A 24 -9.65 -4.58 -10.22
N ASN A 25 -10.81 -3.90 -10.29
CA ASN A 25 -12.12 -4.54 -10.40
C ASN A 25 -12.32 -5.68 -9.40
N TYR A 26 -11.86 -5.51 -8.16
CA TYR A 26 -11.91 -6.49 -7.07
C TYR A 26 -10.97 -7.70 -7.20
N PHE A 27 -10.14 -7.80 -8.24
CA PHE A 27 -9.20 -8.91 -8.44
C PHE A 27 -7.75 -8.46 -8.33
N ILE A 28 -6.90 -9.33 -7.80
CA ILE A 28 -5.45 -9.09 -7.78
C ILE A 28 -4.92 -9.25 -9.20
N ILE A 29 -4.41 -8.19 -9.80
CA ILE A 29 -3.83 -8.22 -11.16
C ILE A 29 -2.32 -8.44 -11.14
N HIS A 30 -1.63 -7.88 -10.14
CA HIS A 30 -0.21 -8.06 -9.96
C HIS A 30 0.12 -8.22 -8.48
N GLY A 31 1.21 -8.93 -8.21
CA GLY A 31 1.91 -8.79 -6.95
C GLY A 31 3.40 -8.64 -7.14
N TYR A 32 4.04 -8.22 -6.06
CA TYR A 32 5.47 -8.02 -5.94
C TYR A 32 5.91 -8.40 -4.53
N VAL A 33 7.12 -8.95 -4.42
CA VAL A 33 7.70 -9.35 -3.13
C VAL A 33 9.12 -8.82 -3.06
N SER A 34 9.44 -8.07 -2.00
CA SER A 34 10.81 -7.63 -1.72
C SER A 34 11.29 -8.10 -0.34
N ASN A 35 12.60 -8.08 -0.14
CA ASN A 35 13.22 -8.28 1.17
C ASN A 35 13.45 -6.94 1.90
N ASP A 36 12.99 -5.83 1.30
CA ASP A 36 13.18 -4.50 1.85
C ASP A 36 12.32 -4.32 3.10
N ARG A 37 12.87 -3.58 4.06
CA ARG A 37 12.13 -3.24 5.29
C ARG A 37 10.95 -2.33 5.04
N THR A 38 11.04 -1.49 4.01
CA THR A 38 10.01 -0.53 3.63
C THR A 38 9.52 -0.81 2.22
N ASP A 39 8.36 -0.29 1.88
CA ASP A 39 7.66 -0.39 0.61
C ASP A 39 8.06 0.70 -0.40
N TYR A 40 9.01 1.56 -0.04
CA TYR A 40 9.33 2.78 -0.80
C TYR A 40 9.68 2.53 -2.27
N ASN A 41 10.36 1.43 -2.55
CA ASN A 41 10.86 1.11 -3.89
C ASN A 41 10.00 0.08 -4.62
N THR A 42 8.84 -0.32 -4.06
CA THR A 42 8.07 -1.45 -4.59
C THR A 42 6.97 -1.03 -5.57
N LEU A 43 6.58 0.25 -5.63
CA LEU A 43 5.55 0.75 -6.56
C LEU A 43 6.03 0.76 -8.01
N ILE A 44 7.20 1.36 -8.29
CA ILE A 44 7.75 1.46 -9.65
C ILE A 44 7.84 0.08 -10.33
N PRO A 45 8.40 -0.97 -9.69
CA PRO A 45 8.41 -2.32 -10.24
C PRO A 45 7.01 -2.87 -10.57
N VAL A 46 6.00 -2.57 -9.75
CA VAL A 46 4.61 -3.01 -9.99
C VAL A 46 4.03 -2.30 -11.21
N LEU A 47 4.26 -1.00 -11.37
CA LEU A 47 3.80 -0.21 -12.52
C LEU A 47 4.48 -0.64 -13.82
N GLU A 48 5.79 -0.89 -13.78
CA GLU A 48 6.52 -1.40 -14.95
C GLU A 48 6.02 -2.77 -15.38
N LYS A 49 5.70 -3.64 -14.41
CA LYS A 49 5.13 -4.96 -14.68
C LYS A 49 3.75 -4.83 -15.33
N HIS A 50 2.93 -3.89 -14.88
CA HIS A 50 1.65 -3.58 -15.51
C HIS A 50 1.81 -3.13 -16.96
N ARG A 51 2.68 -2.14 -17.20
CA ARG A 51 2.94 -1.64 -18.55
C ARG A 51 3.46 -2.74 -19.49
N LYS A 52 4.31 -3.64 -18.99
CA LYS A 52 4.83 -4.78 -19.76
C LYS A 52 3.74 -5.83 -20.05
N ALA A 53 2.80 -6.04 -19.14
CA ALA A 53 1.76 -7.05 -19.29
C ALA A 53 0.64 -6.61 -20.23
N PHE A 54 0.20 -5.35 -20.14
CA PHE A 54 -0.96 -4.84 -20.87
C PHE A 54 -0.61 -3.90 -22.03
N GLY A 55 0.64 -3.43 -22.12
CA GLY A 55 1.07 -2.49 -23.16
C GLY A 55 0.59 -1.05 -22.96
N GLU A 56 -0.24 -0.80 -21.95
CA GLU A 56 -0.85 0.50 -21.68
C GLU A 56 -0.32 1.15 -20.39
N THR A 57 -0.40 2.48 -20.34
CA THR A 57 -0.06 3.26 -19.16
C THR A 57 -1.33 3.50 -18.35
N LEU A 58 -1.25 3.29 -17.03
CA LEU A 58 -2.38 3.53 -16.12
C LEU A 58 -2.77 5.01 -16.13
N GLU A 59 -4.07 5.29 -16.31
CA GLU A 59 -4.60 6.66 -16.22
C GLU A 59 -4.42 7.24 -14.82
N GLU A 60 -4.61 6.40 -13.79
CA GLU A 60 -4.54 6.83 -12.41
C GLU A 60 -4.17 5.66 -11.48
N VAL A 61 -3.36 5.93 -10.47
CA VAL A 61 -2.94 4.95 -9.45
C VAL A 61 -3.16 5.53 -8.07
N THR A 62 -3.81 4.76 -7.19
CA THR A 62 -3.94 5.08 -5.77
C THR A 62 -3.07 4.13 -4.98
N ALA A 63 -2.12 4.66 -4.21
CA ALA A 63 -1.17 3.89 -3.40
C ALA A 63 -1.03 4.50 -2.01
N ASP A 64 -0.46 3.74 -1.06
CA ASP A 64 -0.16 4.25 0.28
C ASP A 64 0.82 5.45 0.21
N SER A 65 0.63 6.38 1.13
CA SER A 65 1.56 7.47 1.43
C SER A 65 3.00 6.99 1.67
N GLY A 66 3.19 5.76 2.15
CA GLY A 66 4.51 5.14 2.36
C GLY A 66 5.40 5.17 1.11
N TYR A 67 4.80 5.00 -0.08
CA TYR A 67 5.50 5.05 -1.37
C TYR A 67 6.09 6.43 -1.72
N CYS A 68 5.67 7.50 -1.04
CA CYS A 68 6.13 8.87 -1.29
C CYS A 68 7.58 9.14 -0.80
N SER A 69 8.24 8.14 -0.21
CA SER A 69 9.58 8.30 0.36
C SER A 69 10.70 8.46 -0.66
N GLY A 70 10.48 8.02 -1.91
CA GLY A 70 11.35 8.25 -3.07
C GLY A 70 10.83 9.34 -4.02
N CYS A 71 9.78 10.08 -3.64
CA CYS A 71 9.15 11.08 -4.50
C CYS A 71 10.11 12.21 -4.88
N GLU A 72 10.16 12.59 -6.16
CA GLU A 72 10.99 13.70 -6.64
C GLU A 72 10.60 15.05 -6.00
N HIS A 73 9.35 15.17 -5.53
CA HIS A 73 8.86 16.34 -4.79
C HIS A 73 9.31 16.37 -3.33
N LYS A 74 9.98 15.32 -2.81
CA LYS A 74 10.45 15.24 -1.42
C LYS A 74 11.39 16.37 -1.04
N ALA A 75 12.21 16.86 -1.98
CA ALA A 75 13.09 18.01 -1.78
C ALA A 75 12.33 19.33 -1.55
N ARG A 76 11.06 19.41 -2.00
CA ARG A 76 10.14 20.53 -1.73
C ARG A 76 9.36 20.34 -0.42
N CYS A 77 9.10 19.09 -0.04
CA CYS A 77 8.34 18.73 1.16
C CYS A 77 9.16 18.75 2.47
N LEU A 78 10.46 18.44 2.43
CA LEU A 78 11.29 18.30 3.63
C LEU A 78 12.28 19.46 3.78
N TYR A 79 12.33 20.05 4.98
CA TYR A 79 13.28 21.10 5.35
C TYR A 79 14.71 20.52 5.44
N LYS A 80 15.67 21.10 4.71
CA LYS A 80 17.08 20.67 4.73
C LYS A 80 17.79 21.24 5.97
N TYR A 81 18.05 20.40 6.98
CA TYR A 81 18.94 20.71 8.10
C TYR A 81 20.38 20.26 7.78
N ASP A 82 21.36 21.13 8.07
CA ASP A 82 22.79 20.93 7.79
C ASP A 82 23.57 21.04 9.12
N ALA A 83 24.20 19.95 9.57
CA ALA A 83 24.76 19.83 10.91
C ALA A 83 26.03 20.68 11.12
N GLU A 84 26.80 20.94 10.06
CA GLU A 84 28.03 21.74 10.15
C GLU A 84 27.73 23.25 10.26
N LYS A 85 26.59 23.70 9.73
CA LYS A 85 26.19 25.13 9.71
C LYS A 85 25.29 25.57 10.86
N ASN A 86 24.83 24.65 11.72
CA ASN A 86 23.79 24.92 12.72
C ASN A 86 24.24 24.59 14.16
N SER A 87 25.54 24.69 14.48
CA SER A 87 26.15 24.33 15.77
C SER A 87 25.90 25.31 16.93
N GLY A 88 25.01 26.32 16.77
CA GLY A 88 24.77 27.35 17.78
C GLY A 88 23.36 27.94 17.82
N ARG A 89 22.35 27.28 17.25
CA ARG A 89 20.97 27.81 17.21
C ARG A 89 20.10 27.19 18.31
N ASN A 90 19.48 28.03 19.14
CA ASN A 90 18.38 27.63 20.02
C ASN A 90 17.27 26.97 19.19
N LYS A 91 16.61 25.93 19.73
CA LYS A 91 15.47 25.25 19.09
C LYS A 91 14.30 26.24 18.93
N VAL A 92 14.26 26.94 17.80
CA VAL A 92 13.09 27.73 17.39
C VAL A 92 12.14 26.81 16.64
N MET A 93 10.91 26.66 17.13
CA MET A 93 9.85 25.98 16.41
C MET A 93 9.55 26.81 15.15
N LYS A 94 9.91 26.29 13.97
CA LYS A 94 9.67 26.95 12.69
C LYS A 94 8.58 26.20 11.94
N ILE A 95 7.55 26.93 11.53
CA ILE A 95 6.52 26.44 10.61
C ILE A 95 7.09 26.52 9.20
N ASN A 96 7.01 25.42 8.46
CA ASN A 96 7.35 25.41 7.04
C ASN A 96 6.07 25.73 6.26
N GLU A 97 5.90 27.00 5.86
CA GLU A 97 4.70 27.48 5.16
C GLU A 97 4.42 26.70 3.87
N GLN A 98 5.47 26.32 3.14
CA GLN A 98 5.33 25.48 1.94
C GLN A 98 4.80 24.09 2.27
N TRP A 99 5.22 23.51 3.40
CA TRP A 99 4.71 22.23 3.86
C TRP A 99 3.24 22.33 4.28
N GLU A 100 2.84 23.38 4.99
CA GLU A 100 1.43 23.58 5.36
C GLU A 100 0.55 23.77 4.12
N ALA A 101 0.99 24.57 3.13
CA ALA A 101 0.27 24.73 1.87
C ALA A 101 0.13 23.40 1.09
N LEU A 102 1.20 22.60 1.00
CA LEU A 102 1.15 21.28 0.35
C LEU A 102 0.24 20.30 1.10
N LYS A 103 0.27 20.33 2.43
CA LYS A 103 -0.58 19.50 3.29
C LYS A 103 -2.05 19.89 3.15
N GLU A 104 -2.35 21.18 3.07
CA GLU A 104 -3.70 21.68 2.84
C GLU A 104 -4.23 21.26 1.46
N ALA A 105 -3.42 21.40 0.40
CA ALA A 105 -3.77 20.91 -0.93
C ALA A 105 -4.00 19.38 -0.94
N SER A 106 -3.16 18.60 -0.25
CA SER A 106 -3.36 17.16 -0.10
C SER A 106 -4.65 16.84 0.66
N ASN A 107 -4.97 17.59 1.71
CA ASN A 107 -6.20 17.41 2.48
C ASN A 107 -7.44 17.73 1.64
N ALA A 108 -7.43 18.83 0.89
CA ALA A 108 -8.49 19.18 -0.05
C ALA A 108 -8.71 18.07 -1.08
N ASN A 109 -7.64 17.49 -1.65
CA ASN A 109 -7.75 16.36 -2.57
C ASN A 109 -8.37 15.12 -1.91
N ILE A 110 -7.97 14.80 -0.68
CA ILE A 110 -8.49 13.66 0.08
C ILE A 110 -9.98 13.85 0.46
N GLN A 111 -10.39 15.08 0.76
CA GLN A 111 -11.75 15.45 1.15
C GLN A 111 -12.67 15.69 -0.05
N SER A 112 -12.13 15.86 -1.27
CA SER A 112 -12.93 15.93 -2.49
C SER A 112 -13.78 14.67 -2.68
N GLU A 113 -14.91 14.77 -3.39
CA GLU A 113 -15.75 13.61 -3.72
C GLU A 113 -14.96 12.50 -4.41
N LYS A 114 -14.08 12.85 -5.35
CA LYS A 114 -13.16 11.92 -6.02
C LYS A 114 -12.22 11.24 -5.02
N GLY A 115 -11.66 11.99 -4.06
CA GLY A 115 -10.77 11.48 -3.02
C GLY A 115 -11.47 10.53 -2.05
N ILE A 116 -12.67 10.89 -1.61
CA ILE A 116 -13.52 10.06 -0.75
C ILE A 116 -13.84 8.74 -1.44
N LEU A 117 -14.30 8.80 -2.70
CA LEU A 117 -14.61 7.60 -3.48
C LEU A 117 -13.41 6.66 -3.60
N LYS A 118 -12.24 7.19 -3.94
CA LYS A 118 -11.01 6.38 -4.05
C LYS A 118 -10.58 5.76 -2.74
N ARG A 119 -10.72 6.48 -1.62
CA ARG A 119 -10.41 5.94 -0.29
C ARG A 119 -11.37 4.80 0.07
N GLN A 120 -12.65 4.94 -0.24
CA GLN A 120 -13.62 3.87 -0.07
C GLN A 120 -13.25 2.65 -0.94
N ILE A 121 -12.91 2.88 -2.21
CA ILE A 121 -12.45 1.82 -3.12
C ILE A 121 -11.20 1.12 -2.57
N CYS A 122 -10.19 1.86 -2.10
CA CYS A 122 -8.97 1.29 -1.54
C CYS A 122 -9.27 0.43 -0.31
N SER A 123 -10.16 0.90 0.56
CA SER A 123 -10.54 0.16 1.77
C SER A 123 -11.28 -1.13 1.44
N ILE A 124 -12.18 -1.10 0.46
CA ILE A 124 -12.95 -2.29 0.04
C ILE A 124 -12.07 -3.28 -0.74
N GLN A 125 -11.23 -2.78 -1.64
CA GLN A 125 -10.45 -3.60 -2.54
C GLN A 125 -9.10 -3.98 -1.90
N THR A 126 -8.14 -3.06 -1.85
CA THR A 126 -6.77 -3.37 -1.44
C THR A 126 -6.68 -3.76 0.03
N GLU A 127 -7.26 -2.98 0.94
CA GLU A 127 -7.24 -3.30 2.37
C GLU A 127 -8.08 -4.55 2.66
N GLY A 128 -9.23 -4.68 2.03
CA GLY A 128 -10.08 -5.88 2.13
C GLY A 128 -9.33 -7.17 1.77
N HIS A 129 -8.55 -7.16 0.67
CA HIS A 129 -7.70 -8.32 0.35
C HIS A 129 -6.68 -8.58 1.44
N PHE A 130 -5.96 -7.56 1.93
CA PHE A 130 -5.00 -7.80 2.99
C PHE A 130 -5.63 -8.27 4.30
N GLY A 131 -6.82 -7.79 4.64
CA GLY A 131 -7.60 -8.24 5.80
C GLY A 131 -7.95 -9.71 5.68
N ASP A 132 -8.48 -10.13 4.53
CA ASP A 132 -8.79 -11.53 4.30
C ASP A 132 -7.53 -12.42 4.30
N ILE A 133 -6.45 -11.98 3.65
CA ILE A 133 -5.19 -12.73 3.59
C ILE A 133 -4.64 -12.98 4.99
N LYS A 134 -4.60 -11.92 5.79
CA LYS A 134 -3.97 -11.95 7.10
C LYS A 134 -4.88 -12.59 8.14
N GLU A 135 -6.10 -12.08 8.29
CA GLU A 135 -7.01 -12.47 9.37
C GLU A 135 -7.85 -13.69 8.99
N ASN A 136 -8.59 -13.64 7.87
CA ASN A 136 -9.58 -14.67 7.54
C ASN A 136 -8.93 -15.98 7.06
N GLU A 137 -7.84 -15.89 6.31
CA GLU A 137 -7.12 -17.04 5.75
C GLU A 137 -5.87 -17.40 6.56
N ASN A 138 -5.55 -16.60 7.57
CA ASN A 138 -4.42 -16.80 8.49
C ASN A 138 -3.07 -16.97 7.78
N PHE A 139 -2.88 -16.33 6.62
CA PHE A 139 -1.63 -16.34 5.88
C PHE A 139 -0.62 -15.37 6.53
N ARG A 140 0.05 -15.84 7.58
CA ARG A 140 1.00 -15.03 8.36
C ARG A 140 2.46 -15.21 7.95
N ARG A 141 2.81 -16.33 7.33
CA ARG A 141 4.19 -16.71 7.03
C ARG A 141 4.28 -17.44 5.71
N PHE A 142 5.35 -17.14 4.98
CA PHE A 142 5.75 -17.91 3.82
C PHE A 142 6.45 -19.19 4.25
N ASN A 143 6.16 -20.28 3.55
CA ASN A 143 6.79 -21.58 3.78
C ASN A 143 8.17 -21.65 3.14
N TYR A 144 8.32 -21.02 1.97
CA TYR A 144 9.59 -21.06 1.24
C TYR A 144 10.56 -19.97 1.70
N ARG A 145 11.84 -20.22 1.43
CA ARG A 145 12.95 -19.28 1.65
C ARG A 145 13.54 -18.92 0.28
N SER A 146 13.96 -17.65 0.12
CA SER A 146 14.33 -16.94 -1.12
C SER A 146 13.20 -16.14 -1.76
N SER A 147 13.52 -14.95 -2.27
CA SER A 147 12.55 -14.02 -2.87
C SER A 147 11.79 -14.66 -4.05
N GLU A 148 12.48 -15.43 -4.89
CA GLU A 148 11.88 -16.06 -6.06
C GLU A 148 10.85 -17.13 -5.68
N LYS A 149 11.18 -18.03 -4.74
CA LYS A 149 10.25 -19.07 -4.30
C LYS A 149 9.06 -18.48 -3.55
N VAL A 150 9.32 -17.48 -2.71
CA VAL A 150 8.29 -16.74 -1.97
C VAL A 150 7.34 -16.01 -2.93
N TYR A 151 7.89 -15.38 -3.96
CA TYR A 151 7.08 -14.75 -4.99
C TYR A 151 6.17 -15.77 -5.70
N LYS A 152 6.67 -16.95 -6.06
CA LYS A 152 5.86 -18.01 -6.67
C LYS A 152 4.76 -18.52 -5.72
N GLU A 153 5.09 -18.74 -4.45
CA GLU A 153 4.12 -19.11 -3.41
C GLU A 153 3.01 -18.06 -3.30
N PHE A 154 3.39 -16.78 -3.24
CA PHE A 154 2.44 -15.68 -3.13
C PHE A 154 1.55 -15.55 -4.36
N MET A 155 2.10 -15.76 -5.56
CA MET A 155 1.32 -15.70 -6.81
C MET A 155 0.33 -16.86 -6.92
N LEU A 156 0.72 -18.08 -6.55
CA LEU A 156 -0.19 -19.24 -6.52
C LEU A 156 -1.36 -18.99 -5.56
N TYR A 157 -1.04 -18.46 -4.40
CA TYR A 157 -2.04 -18.08 -3.42
C TYR A 157 -3.00 -16.99 -3.94
N ALA A 158 -2.47 -15.92 -4.54
CA ALA A 158 -3.28 -14.85 -5.14
C ALA A 158 -4.18 -15.36 -6.27
N MET A 159 -3.71 -16.30 -7.10
CA MET A 159 -4.53 -16.95 -8.14
C MET A 159 -5.68 -17.75 -7.53
N GLY A 160 -5.41 -18.62 -6.56
CA GLY A 160 -6.45 -19.39 -5.89
C GLY A 160 -7.50 -18.51 -5.23
N ARG A 161 -7.05 -17.41 -4.61
CA ARG A 161 -7.92 -16.39 -4.02
C ARG A 161 -8.80 -15.70 -5.06
N ASN A 162 -8.24 -15.29 -6.19
CA ASN A 162 -9.01 -14.67 -7.27
C ASN A 162 -10.08 -15.63 -7.82
N ILE A 163 -9.75 -16.91 -8.00
CA ILE A 163 -10.71 -17.94 -8.46
C ILE A 163 -11.83 -18.11 -7.44
N ASN A 164 -11.50 -18.25 -6.15
CA ASN A 164 -12.51 -18.37 -5.10
C ASN A 164 -13.39 -17.11 -5.06
N LYS A 165 -12.80 -15.93 -5.13
CA LYS A 165 -13.55 -14.67 -5.16
C LYS A 165 -14.48 -14.60 -6.37
N TYR A 166 -14.02 -15.02 -7.55
CA TYR A 166 -14.84 -15.09 -8.75
C TYR A 166 -16.03 -16.06 -8.57
N HIS A 167 -15.79 -17.25 -8.02
CA HIS A 167 -16.84 -18.20 -7.68
C HIS A 167 -17.88 -17.58 -6.75
N ARG A 168 -17.47 -16.87 -5.70
CA ARG A 168 -18.39 -16.19 -4.78
C ARG A 168 -19.22 -15.09 -5.46
N PHE A 169 -18.66 -14.38 -6.44
CA PHE A 169 -19.43 -13.45 -7.27
C PHE A 169 -20.47 -14.18 -8.14
N LEU A 170 -20.10 -15.31 -8.76
CA LEU A 170 -21.01 -16.11 -9.58
C LEU A 170 -22.19 -16.67 -8.78
N HIS A 171 -21.97 -17.03 -7.52
CA HIS A 171 -22.99 -17.56 -6.62
C HIS A 171 -23.72 -16.48 -5.81
N HIS A 172 -23.51 -15.19 -6.12
CA HIS A 172 -24.13 -14.06 -5.43
C HIS A 172 -23.86 -14.03 -3.90
N GLU A 173 -22.78 -14.65 -3.46
CA GLU A 173 -22.33 -14.58 -2.06
C GLU A 173 -21.66 -13.24 -1.73
N ILE A 174 -21.12 -12.59 -2.76
CA ILE A 174 -20.54 -11.25 -2.70
C ILE A 174 -21.05 -10.42 -3.86
N GLU A 175 -21.26 -9.14 -3.61
CA GLU A 175 -21.77 -8.19 -4.59
C GLU A 175 -20.79 -7.03 -4.78
N LYS A 176 -20.89 -6.37 -5.94
CA LYS A 176 -20.13 -5.16 -6.18
C LYS A 176 -20.67 -4.08 -5.24
N PHE A 177 -19.75 -3.35 -4.62
CA PHE A 177 -20.14 -2.20 -3.83
C PHE A 177 -20.75 -1.12 -4.73
N THR A 178 -21.98 -0.72 -4.42
CA THR A 178 -22.78 0.27 -5.17
C THR A 178 -22.77 1.65 -4.52
N GLY A 179 -21.94 1.87 -3.51
CA GLY A 179 -21.94 3.09 -2.71
C GLY A 179 -22.73 2.92 -1.40
N LYS A 180 -22.46 3.78 -0.42
CA LYS A 180 -23.37 3.90 0.74
C LYS A 180 -24.58 4.72 0.29
N ALA A 181 -25.79 4.21 0.48
CA ALA A 181 -26.99 5.05 0.45
C ALA A 181 -26.78 6.19 1.45
N GLU A 182 -27.09 7.43 1.04
CA GLU A 182 -26.93 8.62 1.86
C GLU A 182 -27.42 8.35 3.29
N GLN A 183 -26.50 8.41 4.25
CA GLN A 183 -26.89 8.44 5.64
C GLN A 183 -27.68 9.73 5.82
N LYS A 184 -29.00 9.62 5.94
CA LYS A 184 -29.84 10.70 6.48
C LYS A 184 -29.22 11.10 7.82
N THR A 185 -28.53 12.23 7.84
CA THR A 185 -28.13 12.90 9.07
C THR A 185 -29.38 13.10 9.91
N ALA A 186 -29.41 12.43 11.07
CA ALA A 186 -30.35 12.70 12.14
C ALA A 186 -29.91 13.94 12.91
#